data_AF-A0AAV1IHW0-F1
#
_entry.id   AF-A0AAV1IHW0-F1
#
_cell.length_a   1.000
_cell.length_b   1.000
_cell.length_c   1.000
_cell.angle_alpha   90.00
_cell.angle_beta   90.00
_cell.angle_gamma   90.00
#
_symmetry.space_group_name_H-M   'P 1'
#
loop_
_entity.id
_entity.type
_entity.pdbx_description
1 polymer ?
#
loop_
_entity_poly.entity_id
_entity_poly.type
_entity_poly.pdbx_seq_one_letter_code
_entity_poly.pdbx_strand_id
1 'polypeptide(L)'
;MQNLDGDVKDAFNLILIGNYKERVIGVCKYLDRHMEFTHLSFKTFTRDDAWGIYQLWSVNNRGIAIDYLEITADEKGNSVLIDLVEYCHVWWIPSFKGVQKVRIFTSMDLIDTKDGKKILRQYDHTLVAETFLYHQYPKLGEIAKKHVLPTIGSTMSTAGIWLYKHLNDKEVVPKLERPLLIDPENTIPRAIEVVFGSSPSRRYALVHSSFTPDASYYNTWMTVVGPEKIFGVLNCWAMMNSKIEMRIERVVPSGDRILVDAEQRFSPWFWPSAILSPLGWQHHVLMTTVDNPAGGKLISKVENHIIWLEPFLKYNLGPFSWLYERSRPIVGKIYGAAGRSIYHFLEWWNSSEVAERVTQHIPNGIVHQIDSLKNH
;
A
#
# COMPACT_ATOMS: atom_id res chain seq x y z
N MET A 1 19.78 -13.25 2.07
CA MET A 1 19.59 -11.84 2.43
C MET A 1 20.14 -11.64 3.84
N GLN A 2 21.24 -10.91 3.99
CA GLN A 2 21.88 -10.65 5.30
C GLN A 2 21.47 -9.27 5.86
N ASN A 3 20.81 -8.43 5.04
CA ASN A 3 20.18 -7.17 5.41
C ASN A 3 18.95 -6.95 4.50
N LEU A 4 17.76 -7.35 4.95
CA LEU A 4 16.52 -7.33 4.16
C LEU A 4 16.21 -5.95 3.58
N ASP A 5 16.46 -4.87 4.33
CA ASP A 5 16.23 -3.50 3.86
C ASP A 5 17.15 -3.15 2.68
N GLY A 6 18.42 -3.53 2.76
CA GLY A 6 19.38 -3.34 1.67
C GLY A 6 19.03 -4.17 0.45
N ASP A 7 18.71 -5.44 0.67
CA ASP A 7 18.37 -6.38 -0.41
C ASP A 7 17.07 -5.99 -1.15
N VAL A 8 16.09 -5.43 -0.44
CA VAL A 8 14.84 -4.90 -1.02
C VAL A 8 15.08 -3.63 -1.82
N LYS A 9 15.88 -2.70 -1.30
CA LYS A 9 16.27 -1.49 -2.04
C LYS A 9 17.04 -1.86 -3.30
N ASP A 10 17.95 -2.81 -3.23
CA ASP A 10 18.68 -3.32 -4.39
C ASP A 10 17.76 -4.00 -5.40
N ALA A 11 16.77 -4.78 -4.95
CA ALA A 11 15.78 -5.40 -5.81
C ALA A 11 15.00 -4.33 -6.60
N PHE A 12 14.44 -3.32 -5.93
CA PHE A 12 13.70 -2.24 -6.59
C PHE A 12 14.61 -1.38 -7.49
N ASN A 13 15.83 -1.06 -7.05
CA ASN A 13 16.79 -0.32 -7.87
C ASN A 13 17.07 -1.07 -9.18
N LEU A 14 17.28 -2.38 -9.15
CA LEU A 14 17.53 -3.17 -10.34
C LEU A 14 16.27 -3.37 -11.20
N ILE A 15 15.12 -3.63 -10.58
CA ILE A 15 13.88 -4.01 -11.28
C ILE A 15 13.10 -2.81 -11.82
N LEU A 16 13.10 -1.67 -11.12
CA LEU A 16 12.35 -0.48 -11.54
C LEU A 16 13.25 0.57 -12.18
N ILE A 17 14.39 0.90 -11.57
CA ILE A 17 15.24 2.02 -11.98
C ILE A 17 16.30 1.60 -13.01
N GLY A 18 16.84 0.39 -12.88
CA GLY A 18 17.92 -0.13 -13.74
C GLY A 18 17.59 -0.06 -15.23
N ASN A 19 18.59 -0.09 -16.10
CA ASN A 19 18.34 -0.11 -17.54
C ASN A 19 17.64 -1.41 -17.99
N TYR A 20 17.23 -1.48 -19.26
CA TYR A 20 16.47 -2.62 -19.78
C TYR A 20 17.16 -3.98 -19.62
N LYS A 21 18.51 -4.04 -19.58
CA LYS A 21 19.29 -5.26 -19.32
C LYS A 21 19.39 -5.57 -17.83
N GLU A 22 19.67 -4.56 -17.01
CA GLU A 22 19.74 -4.70 -15.56
C GLU A 22 18.42 -5.18 -14.96
N ARG A 23 17.28 -4.75 -15.52
CA ARG A 23 15.96 -5.23 -15.12
C ARG A 23 15.79 -6.73 -15.31
N VAL A 24 16.29 -7.31 -16.40
CA VAL A 24 16.26 -8.76 -16.62
C VAL A 24 17.04 -9.47 -15.51
N ILE A 25 18.23 -8.95 -15.19
CA ILE A 25 19.09 -9.50 -14.15
C ILE A 25 18.38 -9.41 -12.79
N GLY A 26 17.82 -8.25 -12.45
CA GLY A 26 17.05 -8.03 -11.23
C GLY A 26 15.88 -8.99 -11.09
N VAL A 27 15.07 -9.12 -12.14
CA VAL A 27 13.92 -10.05 -12.14
C VAL A 27 14.37 -11.50 -11.96
N CYS A 28 15.40 -11.94 -12.68
CA CYS A 28 15.91 -13.31 -12.53
C CYS A 28 16.51 -13.58 -11.15
N LYS A 29 17.15 -12.57 -10.55
CA LYS A 29 17.78 -12.65 -9.23
C LYS A 29 16.75 -12.67 -8.10
N TYR A 30 15.78 -11.75 -8.12
CA TYR A 30 14.91 -11.49 -6.98
C TYR A 30 13.51 -12.07 -7.11
N LEU A 31 12.99 -12.38 -8.30
CA LEU A 31 11.62 -12.90 -8.46
C LEU A 31 11.63 -14.43 -8.62
N ASP A 32 10.73 -15.10 -7.91
CA ASP A 32 10.48 -16.53 -8.10
C ASP A 32 9.83 -16.79 -9.47
N ARG A 33 10.03 -17.99 -10.04
CA ARG A 33 9.45 -18.36 -11.34
C ARG A 33 7.91 -18.29 -11.33
N HIS A 34 7.30 -18.64 -10.21
CA HIS A 34 5.85 -18.71 -10.01
C HIS A 34 5.30 -17.49 -9.27
N MET A 35 6.00 -16.35 -9.36
CA MET A 35 5.65 -15.18 -8.59
C MET A 35 4.28 -14.59 -8.98
N GLU A 36 3.52 -14.12 -7.99
CA GLU A 36 2.24 -13.42 -8.16
C GLU A 36 2.43 -11.91 -8.02
N PHE A 37 2.13 -11.13 -9.06
CA PHE A 37 2.21 -9.67 -9.01
C PHE A 37 0.80 -9.11 -9.17
N THR A 38 0.32 -8.43 -8.14
CA THR A 38 -0.97 -7.77 -8.12
C THR A 38 -0.76 -6.27 -8.02
N HIS A 39 -1.24 -5.53 -9.01
CA HIS A 39 -1.27 -4.07 -9.02
C HIS A 39 -2.68 -3.63 -9.41
N LEU A 40 -3.10 -2.41 -9.06
CA LEU A 40 -4.43 -1.89 -9.41
C LEU A 40 -4.84 -2.24 -10.86
N SER A 41 -3.97 -1.98 -11.84
CA SER A 41 -4.33 -2.16 -13.25
C SER A 41 -4.19 -3.59 -13.78
N PHE A 42 -3.46 -4.49 -13.12
CA PHE A 42 -3.13 -5.80 -13.69
C PHE A 42 -2.82 -6.85 -12.62
N LYS A 43 -2.89 -8.12 -13.02
CA LYS A 43 -2.44 -9.24 -12.22
C LYS A 43 -1.64 -10.20 -13.07
N THR A 44 -0.55 -10.75 -12.54
CA THR A 44 0.20 -11.83 -13.20
C THR A 44 0.66 -12.88 -12.20
N PHE A 45 0.97 -14.07 -12.73
CA PHE A 45 1.33 -15.28 -11.98
C PHE A 45 2.63 -15.91 -12.50
N THR A 46 3.38 -15.18 -13.32
CA THR A 46 4.67 -15.64 -13.84
C THR A 46 5.69 -14.53 -13.77
N ARG A 47 6.93 -14.93 -13.49
CA ARG A 47 8.08 -14.02 -13.52
C ARG A 47 8.22 -13.31 -14.87
N ASP A 48 7.99 -14.01 -15.97
CA ASP A 48 8.25 -13.48 -17.31
C ASP A 48 7.26 -12.36 -17.66
N ASP A 49 6.00 -12.49 -17.22
CA ASP A 49 5.00 -11.44 -17.36
C ASP A 49 5.29 -10.26 -16.42
N ALA A 50 5.73 -10.52 -15.18
CA ALA A 50 6.15 -9.47 -14.27
C ALA A 50 7.35 -8.68 -14.83
N TRP A 51 8.34 -9.37 -15.39
CA TRP A 51 9.45 -8.74 -16.11
C TRP A 51 8.98 -7.81 -17.22
N GLY A 52 8.09 -8.29 -18.09
CA GLY A 52 7.53 -7.47 -19.16
C GLY A 52 6.80 -6.24 -18.61
N ILE A 53 6.01 -6.40 -17.55
CA ILE A 53 5.35 -5.29 -16.87
C ILE A 53 6.36 -4.25 -16.39
N TYR A 54 7.44 -4.67 -15.71
CA TYR A 54 8.50 -3.76 -15.26
C TYR A 54 9.18 -3.04 -16.42
N GLN A 55 9.42 -3.73 -17.54
CA GLN A 55 9.97 -3.10 -18.73
C GLN A 55 9.03 -2.04 -19.31
N LEU A 56 7.74 -2.39 -19.48
CA LEU A 56 6.75 -1.47 -20.00
C LEU A 56 6.56 -0.26 -19.07
N TRP A 57 6.56 -0.49 -17.75
CA TRP A 57 6.48 0.56 -16.74
C TRP A 57 7.60 1.59 -16.91
N SER A 58 8.84 1.14 -17.09
CA SER A 58 9.99 2.02 -17.27
C SER A 58 9.97 2.85 -18.56
N VAL A 59 9.42 2.29 -19.64
CA VAL A 59 9.31 3.01 -20.92
C VAL A 59 8.21 4.04 -20.83
N ASN A 60 7.16 3.72 -20.08
CA ASN A 60 6.04 4.62 -19.84
C ASN A 60 6.36 5.72 -18.83
N ASN A 61 7.35 5.54 -17.95
CA ASN A 61 7.66 6.51 -16.90
C ASN A 61 9.12 6.99 -17.03
N ARG A 62 9.31 8.28 -17.33
CA ARG A 62 10.66 8.87 -17.36
C ARG A 62 11.11 9.27 -15.96
N GLY A 63 12.40 9.06 -15.66
CA GLY A 63 13.04 9.55 -14.44
C GLY A 63 12.51 8.91 -13.17
N ILE A 64 12.24 7.58 -13.20
CA ILE A 64 11.78 6.86 -12.02
C ILE A 64 12.79 7.02 -10.89
N ALA A 65 12.34 7.53 -9.75
CA ALA A 65 13.07 7.53 -8.49
C ALA A 65 12.15 7.07 -7.37
N ILE A 66 12.71 6.53 -6.29
CA ILE A 66 11.95 5.98 -5.17
C ILE A 66 12.49 6.57 -3.87
N ASP A 67 11.61 7.24 -3.12
CA ASP A 67 11.86 7.57 -1.72
C ASP A 67 11.19 6.50 -0.84
N TYR A 68 11.98 5.71 -0.13
CA TYR A 68 11.48 4.74 0.85
C TYR A 68 11.14 5.50 2.14
N LEU A 69 9.86 5.55 2.47
CA LEU A 69 9.39 6.12 3.74
C LEU A 69 9.61 5.11 4.87
N GLU A 70 9.29 3.84 4.62
CA GLU A 70 9.45 2.76 5.58
C GLU A 70 9.65 1.41 4.87
N ILE A 71 10.52 0.56 5.44
CA ILE A 71 10.66 -0.85 5.07
C ILE A 71 10.58 -1.66 6.36
N THR A 72 9.65 -2.60 6.39
CA THR A 72 9.35 -3.39 7.58
C THR A 72 9.25 -4.85 7.19
N ALA A 73 10.21 -5.66 7.65
CA ALA A 73 10.18 -7.10 7.50
C ALA A 73 9.60 -7.77 8.75
N ASP A 74 8.97 -8.94 8.58
CA ASP A 74 8.64 -9.80 9.71
C ASP A 74 9.91 -10.40 10.34
N GLU A 75 9.82 -10.86 11.59
CA GLU A 75 10.96 -11.43 12.31
C GLU A 75 11.60 -12.63 11.58
N LYS A 76 10.82 -13.34 10.76
CA LYS A 76 11.27 -14.51 9.98
C LYS A 76 11.83 -14.12 8.61
N GLY A 77 11.72 -12.86 8.20
CA GLY A 77 12.12 -12.39 6.87
C GLY A 77 11.38 -13.07 5.72
N ASN A 78 10.14 -13.50 5.93
CA ASN A 78 9.27 -14.13 4.95
C ASN A 78 8.23 -13.17 4.38
N SER A 79 8.02 -12.03 5.01
CA SER A 79 7.19 -10.96 4.45
C SER A 79 7.88 -9.63 4.64
N VAL A 80 7.80 -8.78 3.62
CA VAL A 80 8.31 -7.41 3.67
C VAL A 80 7.24 -6.45 3.22
N LEU A 81 7.19 -5.32 3.89
CA LEU A 81 6.22 -4.27 3.71
C LEU A 81 6.96 -2.98 3.46
N ILE A 82 6.53 -2.23 2.45
CA ILE A 82 7.28 -1.11 1.91
C ILE A 82 6.31 0.03 1.69
N ASP A 83 6.48 1.12 2.43
CA ASP A 83 5.83 2.39 2.13
C ASP A 83 6.82 3.26 1.37
N LEU A 84 6.47 3.62 0.14
CA LEU A 84 7.34 4.38 -0.73
C LEU A 84 6.59 5.48 -1.49
N VAL A 85 7.34 6.48 -1.91
CA VAL A 85 6.90 7.49 -2.88
C VAL A 85 7.69 7.25 -4.15
N GLU A 86 6.99 6.81 -5.19
CA GLU A 86 7.54 6.69 -6.53
C GLU A 86 7.41 8.02 -7.27
N TYR A 87 8.52 8.51 -7.80
CA TYR A 87 8.57 9.67 -8.66
C TYR A 87 8.45 9.17 -10.09
N CYS A 88 7.30 9.37 -10.72
CA CYS A 88 7.06 8.89 -12.07
C CYS A 88 6.19 9.88 -12.85
N HIS A 89 6.47 10.00 -14.15
CA HIS A 89 5.63 10.76 -15.07
C HIS A 89 4.58 9.84 -15.71
N VAL A 90 3.47 9.63 -15.01
CA VAL A 90 2.37 8.78 -15.49
C VAL A 90 1.56 9.52 -16.56
N TRP A 91 1.83 9.27 -17.85
CA TRP A 91 1.21 10.05 -18.95
C TRP A 91 -0.14 9.50 -19.44
N TRP A 92 -0.44 8.21 -19.20
CA TRP A 92 -1.57 7.52 -19.84
C TRP A 92 -2.82 7.36 -18.97
N ILE A 93 -2.76 7.60 -17.65
CA ILE A 93 -3.98 7.69 -16.85
C ILE A 93 -4.48 9.14 -16.97
N PRO A 94 -5.63 9.41 -17.62
CA PRO A 94 -6.11 10.78 -17.87
C PRO A 94 -6.26 11.59 -16.57
N SER A 95 -6.66 10.92 -15.48
CA SER A 95 -6.79 11.51 -14.14
C SER A 95 -5.46 11.83 -13.46
N PHE A 96 -4.34 11.30 -13.97
CA PHE A 96 -2.99 11.50 -13.42
C PHE A 96 -2.06 12.24 -14.39
N LYS A 97 -2.58 12.86 -15.47
CA LYS A 97 -1.76 13.73 -16.32
C LYS A 97 -1.12 14.83 -15.47
N GLY A 98 0.21 14.80 -15.36
CA GLY A 98 1.00 15.73 -14.55
C GLY A 98 1.22 15.30 -13.10
N VAL A 99 0.83 14.09 -12.71
CA VAL A 99 1.26 13.50 -11.43
C VAL A 99 2.72 13.12 -11.56
N GLN A 100 3.54 13.69 -10.66
CA GLN A 100 4.99 13.48 -10.62
C GLN A 100 5.42 12.55 -9.50
N LYS A 101 4.52 12.29 -8.54
CA LYS A 101 4.78 11.52 -7.33
C LYS A 101 3.55 10.70 -7.00
N VAL A 102 3.72 9.40 -6.81
CA VAL A 102 2.68 8.46 -6.43
C VAL A 102 3.14 7.77 -5.14
N ARG A 103 2.31 7.81 -4.10
CA ARG A 103 2.56 7.03 -2.89
C ARG A 103 2.03 5.62 -3.11
N ILE A 104 2.90 4.64 -2.97
CA ILE A 104 2.59 3.22 -3.17
C ILE A 104 2.95 2.50 -1.89
N PHE A 105 2.01 1.68 -1.45
CA PHE A 105 2.25 0.72 -0.41
C PHE A 105 2.42 -0.67 -1.04
N THR A 106 3.59 -1.26 -0.89
CA THR A 106 3.91 -2.58 -1.47
C THR A 106 4.06 -3.61 -0.36
N SER A 107 3.35 -4.74 -0.50
CA SER A 107 3.56 -5.91 0.33
C SER A 107 4.17 -7.06 -0.46
N MET A 108 5.11 -7.77 0.16
CA MET A 108 5.86 -8.85 -0.45
C MET A 108 5.84 -10.09 0.43
N ASP A 109 5.58 -11.24 -0.18
CA ASP A 109 5.88 -12.55 0.41
C ASP A 109 7.17 -13.08 -0.22
N LEU A 110 8.08 -13.53 0.62
CA LEU A 110 9.37 -14.09 0.25
C LEU A 110 9.38 -15.60 0.46
N ILE A 111 10.13 -16.31 -0.39
CA ILE A 111 10.37 -17.74 -0.30
C ILE A 111 11.87 -18.04 -0.32
N ASP A 112 12.30 -18.97 0.52
CA ASP A 112 13.68 -19.46 0.49
C ASP A 112 13.90 -20.38 -0.71
N THR A 113 14.90 -20.05 -1.53
CA THR A 113 15.32 -20.87 -2.67
C THR A 113 16.81 -21.22 -2.55
N LYS A 114 17.32 -22.10 -3.42
CA LYS A 114 18.76 -22.44 -3.46
C LYS A 114 19.65 -21.23 -3.73
N ASP A 115 19.11 -20.21 -4.40
CA ASP A 115 19.84 -18.99 -4.75
C ASP A 115 19.64 -17.86 -3.71
N GLY A 116 18.97 -18.15 -2.59
CA GLY A 116 18.56 -17.19 -1.56
C GLY A 116 17.07 -16.88 -1.58
N LYS A 117 16.66 -15.87 -0.80
CA LYS A 117 15.26 -15.42 -0.73
C LYS A 117 14.84 -14.76 -2.05
N LYS A 118 13.69 -15.17 -2.57
CA LYS A 118 13.04 -14.58 -3.74
C LYS A 118 11.64 -14.11 -3.40
N ILE A 119 11.16 -13.10 -4.11
CA ILE A 119 9.80 -12.58 -4.03
C ILE A 119 8.88 -13.59 -4.71
N LEU A 120 7.99 -14.18 -3.92
CA LEU A 120 6.93 -15.08 -4.36
C LEU A 120 5.64 -14.30 -4.65
N ARG A 121 5.31 -13.30 -3.85
CA ARG A 121 4.14 -12.45 -4.12
C ARG A 121 4.50 -11.00 -3.91
N GLN A 122 3.94 -10.14 -4.74
CA GLN A 122 4.00 -8.69 -4.61
C GLN A 122 2.62 -8.11 -4.82
N TYR A 123 2.19 -7.24 -3.91
CA TYR A 123 0.94 -6.51 -3.97
C TYR A 123 1.23 -5.03 -3.85
N ASP A 124 0.97 -4.27 -4.90
CA ASP A 124 1.16 -2.83 -4.95
C ASP A 124 -0.19 -2.13 -4.83
N HIS A 125 -0.36 -1.40 -3.72
CA HIS A 125 -1.55 -0.61 -3.43
C HIS A 125 -1.25 0.88 -3.63
N THR A 126 -1.90 1.49 -4.62
CA THR A 126 -1.79 2.93 -4.85
C THR A 126 -2.61 3.70 -3.82
N LEU A 127 -1.95 4.51 -2.99
CA LEU A 127 -2.62 5.38 -2.00
C LEU A 127 -3.09 6.67 -2.70
N VAL A 128 -4.13 6.55 -3.53
CA VAL A 128 -4.59 7.60 -4.44
C VAL A 128 -4.93 8.91 -3.71
N ALA A 129 -5.70 8.83 -2.64
CA ALA A 129 -6.11 10.02 -1.89
C ALA A 129 -4.90 10.74 -1.26
N GLU A 130 -3.95 10.00 -0.69
CA GLU A 130 -2.73 10.58 -0.11
C GLU A 130 -1.77 11.10 -1.19
N THR A 131 -1.70 10.42 -2.33
CA THR A 131 -0.98 10.85 -3.52
C THR A 131 -1.44 12.24 -3.96
N PHE A 132 -2.75 12.43 -4.16
CA PHE A 132 -3.28 13.72 -4.55
C PHE A 132 -3.14 14.76 -3.45
N LEU A 133 -3.50 14.42 -2.21
CA LEU A 133 -3.55 15.38 -1.12
C LEU A 133 -2.17 15.88 -0.70
N TYR A 134 -1.17 14.98 -0.59
CA TYR A 134 0.13 15.32 0.01
C TYR A 134 1.27 15.45 -0.99
N HIS A 135 1.19 14.77 -2.14
CA HIS A 135 2.30 14.76 -3.10
C HIS A 135 2.02 15.62 -4.33
N GLN A 136 0.77 15.68 -4.79
CA GLN A 136 0.39 16.54 -5.91
C GLN A 136 0.11 17.98 -5.48
N TYR A 137 -0.56 18.17 -4.34
CA TYR A 137 -0.92 19.49 -3.81
C TYR A 137 -0.39 19.70 -2.39
N PRO A 138 0.94 19.71 -2.17
CA PRO A 138 1.54 19.66 -0.83
C PRO A 138 1.06 20.78 0.10
N LYS A 139 0.86 22.01 -0.42
CA LYS A 139 0.30 23.12 0.37
C LYS A 139 -1.13 22.84 0.86
N LEU A 140 -1.97 22.27 0.00
CA LEU A 140 -3.33 21.87 0.36
C LEU A 140 -3.30 20.71 1.36
N GLY A 141 -2.38 19.76 1.17
CA GLY A 141 -2.12 18.67 2.09
C GLY A 141 -1.75 19.13 3.50
N GLU A 142 -0.85 20.11 3.62
CA GLU A 142 -0.47 20.71 4.90
C GLU A 142 -1.65 21.44 5.57
N ILE A 143 -2.44 22.20 4.79
CA ILE A 143 -3.67 22.82 5.30
C ILE A 143 -4.65 21.75 5.79
N ALA A 144 -4.81 20.66 5.03
CA ALA A 144 -5.70 19.57 5.39
C ALA A 144 -5.26 18.90 6.69
N LYS A 145 -3.98 18.50 6.80
CA LYS A 145 -3.41 17.90 8.03
C LYS A 145 -3.54 18.82 9.24
N LYS A 146 -3.29 20.12 9.07
CA LYS A 146 -3.27 21.07 10.18
C LYS A 146 -4.65 21.50 10.64
N HIS A 147 -5.62 21.62 9.73
CA HIS A 147 -6.91 22.25 10.02
C HIS A 147 -8.11 21.36 9.72
N VAL A 148 -8.13 20.68 8.56
CA VAL A 148 -9.33 19.95 8.10
C VAL A 148 -9.47 18.62 8.82
N LEU A 149 -8.44 17.76 8.76
CA LEU A 149 -8.48 16.41 9.35
C LEU A 149 -8.70 16.43 10.87
N PRO A 150 -8.07 17.34 11.66
CA PRO A 150 -8.34 17.45 13.09
C PRO A 150 -9.77 17.91 13.38
N THR A 151 -10.33 18.81 12.56
CA THR A 151 -11.70 19.31 12.73
C THR A 151 -12.73 18.21 12.44
N ILE A 152 -12.55 17.46 11.34
CA ILE A 152 -13.37 16.29 11.04
C ILE A 152 -13.27 15.26 12.16
N GLY A 153 -12.03 14.95 12.60
CA GLY A 153 -11.79 14.01 13.69
C GLY A 153 -12.46 14.41 14.99
N SER A 154 -12.36 15.67 15.39
CA SER A 154 -13.02 16.18 16.60
C SER A 154 -14.55 16.14 16.48
N THR A 155 -15.09 16.40 15.29
CA THR A 155 -16.54 16.37 15.05
C THR A 155 -17.08 14.94 15.14
N MET A 156 -16.45 14.01 14.43
CA MET A 156 -16.79 12.58 14.47
C MET A 156 -16.60 11.98 15.86
N SER A 157 -15.52 12.36 16.54
CA SER A 157 -15.27 11.96 17.94
C SER A 157 -16.42 12.40 18.85
N THR A 158 -16.81 13.68 18.78
CA THR A 158 -17.89 14.23 19.61
C THR A 158 -19.20 13.49 19.34
N ALA A 159 -19.54 13.27 18.07
CA ALA A 159 -20.72 12.53 17.68
C ALA A 159 -20.71 11.09 18.20
N GLY A 160 -19.58 10.38 18.07
CA GLY A 160 -19.45 9.00 18.54
C GLY A 160 -19.52 8.87 20.06
N ILE A 161 -18.92 9.79 20.82
CA ILE A 161 -19.04 9.81 22.29
C ILE A 161 -20.47 10.13 22.72
N TRP A 162 -21.10 11.11 22.06
CA TRP A 162 -22.49 11.47 22.34
C TRP A 162 -23.43 10.27 22.10
N LEU A 163 -23.30 9.60 20.95
CA LEU A 163 -24.07 8.39 20.62
C LEU A 163 -23.86 7.28 21.66
N TYR A 164 -22.61 7.05 22.06
CA TYR A 164 -22.30 6.06 23.10
C TYR A 164 -23.02 6.37 24.42
N LYS A 165 -22.98 7.61 24.88
CA LYS A 165 -23.62 7.99 26.15
C LYS A 165 -25.14 7.87 26.10
N HIS A 166 -25.78 8.30 25.00
CA HIS A 166 -27.24 8.41 24.95
C HIS A 166 -27.95 7.14 24.48
N LEU A 167 -27.27 6.26 23.73
CA LEU A 167 -27.88 5.03 23.23
C LEU A 167 -27.57 3.82 24.12
N ASN A 168 -26.64 3.96 25.06
CA ASN A 168 -26.05 2.84 25.78
C ASN A 168 -26.16 2.97 27.31
N ASP A 169 -27.13 3.76 27.81
CA ASP A 169 -27.43 4.04 29.23
C ASP A 169 -27.60 2.78 30.13
N LYS A 170 -27.58 1.57 29.56
CA LYS A 170 -27.73 0.29 30.28
C LYS A 170 -26.54 -0.67 30.13
N GLU A 171 -25.53 -0.38 29.31
CA GLU A 171 -24.36 -1.26 29.19
C GLU A 171 -23.36 -0.98 30.32
N VAL A 172 -23.14 -1.98 31.19
CA VAL A 172 -22.02 -1.97 32.14
C VAL A 172 -20.73 -2.07 31.33
N VAL A 173 -19.92 -1.01 31.34
CA VAL A 173 -18.57 -1.06 30.78
C VAL A 173 -17.80 -2.14 31.51
N PRO A 174 -17.34 -3.22 30.83
CA PRO A 174 -16.47 -4.17 31.48
C PRO A 174 -15.19 -3.42 31.83
N LYS A 175 -14.97 -3.18 33.13
CA LYS A 175 -13.66 -2.74 33.61
C LYS A 175 -12.70 -3.88 33.33
N LEU A 176 -11.81 -3.70 32.37
CA LEU A 176 -10.67 -4.58 32.26
C LEU A 176 -9.81 -4.33 33.50
N GLU A 177 -9.69 -5.34 34.36
CA GLU A 177 -8.93 -5.24 35.62
C GLU A 177 -7.43 -4.94 35.38
N ARG A 178 -6.96 -5.13 34.14
CA ARG A 178 -5.59 -4.87 33.72
C ARG A 178 -5.56 -4.30 32.28
N PRO A 179 -4.57 -3.46 31.95
CA PRO A 179 -4.28 -3.08 30.57
C PRO A 179 -4.22 -4.33 29.68
N LEU A 180 -4.88 -4.31 28.53
CA LEU A 180 -4.70 -5.39 27.56
C LEU A 180 -3.32 -5.20 26.91
N LEU A 181 -2.36 -6.00 27.35
CA LEU A 181 -1.00 -5.92 26.83
C LEU A 181 -0.99 -6.44 25.40
N ILE A 182 -0.46 -5.63 24.49
CA ILE A 182 -0.39 -5.99 23.08
C ILE A 182 0.70 -7.05 22.86
N ASP A 183 0.27 -8.28 22.61
CA ASP A 183 1.06 -9.29 21.91
C ASP A 183 0.77 -9.18 20.40
N PRO A 184 1.77 -8.84 19.56
CA PRO A 184 1.59 -8.67 18.13
C PRO A 184 1.00 -9.90 17.41
N GLU A 185 1.37 -11.12 17.80
CA GLU A 185 0.95 -12.32 17.08
C GLU A 185 -0.46 -12.77 17.49
N ASN A 186 -0.81 -12.65 18.78
CA ASN A 186 -2.05 -13.22 19.31
C ASN A 186 -3.12 -12.19 19.65
N THR A 187 -2.73 -10.95 19.95
CA THR A 187 -3.66 -9.94 20.50
C THR A 187 -4.06 -8.89 19.47
N ILE A 188 -3.19 -8.55 18.51
CA ILE A 188 -3.48 -7.55 17.48
C ILE A 188 -4.66 -7.92 16.56
N PRO A 189 -4.76 -9.14 16.00
CA PRO A 189 -5.91 -9.51 15.19
C PRO A 189 -7.23 -9.30 15.94
N ARG A 190 -7.27 -9.76 17.19
CA ARG A 190 -8.43 -9.63 18.08
C ARG A 190 -8.70 -8.19 18.49
N ALA A 191 -7.67 -7.38 18.70
CA ALA A 191 -7.81 -5.97 19.02
C ALA A 191 -8.43 -5.21 17.84
N ILE A 192 -8.01 -5.48 16.61
CA ILE A 192 -8.56 -4.85 15.41
C ILE A 192 -10.01 -5.27 15.18
N GLU A 193 -10.32 -6.56 15.30
CA GLU A 193 -11.71 -7.03 15.25
C GLU A 193 -12.59 -6.35 16.29
N VAL A 194 -12.08 -6.19 17.52
CA VAL A 194 -12.81 -5.49 18.58
C VAL A 194 -13.01 -4.02 18.23
N VAL A 195 -11.96 -3.31 17.78
CA VAL A 195 -11.98 -1.89 17.41
C VAL A 195 -13.04 -1.57 16.34
N PHE A 196 -13.25 -2.47 15.37
CA PHE A 196 -14.14 -2.18 14.24
C PHE A 196 -15.47 -2.93 14.26
N GLY A 197 -15.56 -4.10 14.91
CA GLY A 197 -16.72 -5.00 14.81
C GLY A 197 -17.44 -5.33 16.12
N SER A 198 -16.97 -4.85 17.28
CA SER A 198 -17.56 -5.21 18.58
C SER A 198 -18.47 -4.15 19.20
N SER A 199 -19.15 -4.50 20.30
CA SER A 199 -20.03 -3.58 21.02
C SER A 199 -19.28 -2.32 21.48
N PRO A 200 -19.98 -1.17 21.59
CA PRO A 200 -19.35 0.08 22.03
C PRO A 200 -18.57 -0.04 23.34
N SER A 201 -19.10 -0.78 24.32
CA SER A 201 -18.42 -0.96 25.62
C SER A 201 -17.13 -1.77 25.55
N ARG A 202 -17.05 -2.77 24.65
CA ARG A 202 -15.80 -3.51 24.42
C ARG A 202 -14.74 -2.64 23.75
N ARG A 203 -15.15 -1.80 22.80
CA ARG A 203 -14.26 -0.82 22.15
C ARG A 203 -13.75 0.21 23.12
N TYR A 204 -14.63 0.75 23.97
CA TYR A 204 -14.23 1.67 25.03
C TYR A 204 -13.17 1.05 25.93
N ALA A 205 -13.45 -0.15 26.47
CA ALA A 205 -12.52 -0.85 27.35
C ALA A 205 -11.17 -1.11 26.66
N LEU A 206 -11.17 -1.57 25.40
CA LEU A 206 -9.95 -1.83 24.64
C LEU A 206 -9.13 -0.55 24.41
N VAL A 207 -9.76 0.51 23.89
CA VAL A 207 -9.06 1.76 23.57
C VAL A 207 -8.44 2.37 24.83
N HIS A 208 -9.18 2.44 25.94
CA HIS A 208 -8.67 3.04 27.18
C HIS A 208 -7.67 2.17 27.94
N SER A 209 -7.58 0.86 27.62
CA SER A 209 -6.63 -0.05 28.27
C SER A 209 -5.37 -0.30 27.44
N SER A 210 -5.40 -0.05 26.13
CA SER A 210 -4.34 -0.43 25.21
C SER A 210 -3.62 0.75 24.57
N PHE A 211 -4.12 1.99 24.74
CA PHE A 211 -3.54 3.19 24.15
C PHE A 211 -2.87 4.06 25.22
N THR A 212 -1.77 4.73 24.86
CA THR A 212 -1.16 5.75 25.73
C THR A 212 -2.08 6.97 25.86
N PRO A 213 -1.96 7.77 26.95
CA PRO A 213 -2.81 8.96 27.14
C PRO A 213 -2.71 10.00 26.00
N ASP A 214 -1.56 10.06 25.34
CA ASP A 214 -1.23 10.93 24.22
C ASP A 214 -1.32 10.23 22.85
N ALA A 215 -1.88 9.02 22.81
CA ALA A 215 -1.89 8.24 21.58
C ALA A 215 -2.60 8.98 20.44
N SER A 216 -2.07 8.84 19.23
CA SER A 216 -2.64 9.48 18.05
C SER A 216 -3.23 8.46 17.09
N TYR A 217 -4.34 8.82 16.45
CA TYR A 217 -4.97 8.07 15.39
C TYR A 217 -5.09 8.94 14.15
N TYR A 218 -4.57 8.44 13.03
CA TYR A 218 -4.65 9.04 11.72
C TYR A 218 -5.37 8.08 10.77
N ASN A 219 -6.25 8.61 9.95
CA ASN A 219 -6.58 8.02 8.66
C ASN A 219 -6.71 9.12 7.61
N THR A 220 -6.95 8.76 6.36
CA THR A 220 -7.04 9.71 5.24
C THR A 220 -8.15 10.78 5.40
N TRP A 221 -9.10 10.60 6.33
CA TRP A 221 -10.24 11.48 6.56
C TRP A 221 -10.12 12.32 7.83
N MET A 222 -9.33 11.87 8.80
CA MET A 222 -9.31 12.49 10.12
C MET A 222 -8.05 12.21 10.90
N THR A 223 -7.80 13.07 11.89
CA THR A 223 -6.76 12.85 12.89
C THR A 223 -7.29 13.22 14.26
N VAL A 224 -7.00 12.39 15.26
CA VAL A 224 -7.35 12.65 16.66
C VAL A 224 -6.22 12.22 17.59
N VAL A 225 -6.18 12.84 18.77
CA VAL A 225 -5.20 12.56 19.82
C VAL A 225 -5.95 12.31 21.13
N GLY A 226 -5.54 11.29 21.85
CA GLY A 226 -6.09 10.87 23.12
C GLY A 226 -7.09 9.71 22.99
N PRO A 227 -7.05 8.70 23.89
CA PRO A 227 -7.92 7.52 23.84
C PRO A 227 -9.40 7.84 23.73
N GLU A 228 -9.90 8.85 24.44
CA GLU A 228 -11.32 9.24 24.38
C GLU A 228 -11.74 9.67 22.96
N LYS A 229 -10.88 10.44 22.27
CA LYS A 229 -11.19 10.88 20.91
C LYS A 229 -11.06 9.75 19.89
N ILE A 230 -10.06 8.88 20.09
CA ILE A 230 -9.87 7.66 19.29
C ILE A 230 -11.12 6.77 19.42
N PHE A 231 -11.58 6.52 20.64
CA PHE A 231 -12.83 5.80 20.87
C PHE A 231 -14.00 6.47 20.16
N GLY A 232 -14.15 7.79 20.30
CA GLY A 232 -15.23 8.54 19.65
C GLY A 232 -15.28 8.33 18.14
N VAL A 233 -14.16 8.46 17.43
CA VAL A 233 -14.14 8.29 15.96
C VAL A 233 -14.47 6.86 15.54
N LEU A 234 -13.90 5.87 16.23
CA LEU A 234 -14.15 4.45 15.98
C LEU A 234 -15.61 4.09 16.27
N ASN A 235 -16.16 4.63 17.36
CA ASN A 235 -17.56 4.44 17.73
C ASN A 235 -18.50 5.04 16.70
N CYS A 236 -18.25 6.28 16.28
CA CYS A 236 -19.01 6.93 15.22
C CYS A 236 -19.02 6.09 13.94
N TRP A 237 -17.85 5.60 13.49
CA TRP A 237 -17.75 4.75 12.31
C TRP A 237 -18.62 3.50 12.40
N ALA A 238 -18.53 2.74 13.51
CA ALA A 238 -19.34 1.54 13.62
C ALA A 238 -20.84 1.83 13.74
N MET A 239 -21.24 2.93 14.38
CA MET A 239 -22.66 3.28 14.50
C MET A 239 -23.28 3.71 13.17
N MET A 240 -22.49 4.22 12.22
CA MET A 240 -22.96 4.53 10.87
C MET A 240 -23.23 3.29 10.01
N ASN A 241 -22.80 2.11 10.48
CA ASN A 241 -22.88 0.87 9.74
C ASN A 241 -23.74 -0.16 10.48
N SER A 242 -24.61 -0.87 9.76
CA SER A 242 -25.42 -1.95 10.32
C SER A 242 -24.61 -3.21 10.56
N LYS A 243 -23.53 -3.38 9.80
CA LYS A 243 -22.61 -4.50 9.90
C LYS A 243 -21.22 -4.04 9.52
N ILE A 244 -20.21 -4.47 10.28
CA ILE A 244 -18.79 -4.36 9.94
C ILE A 244 -18.14 -5.72 10.18
N GLU A 245 -17.44 -6.22 9.18
CA GLU A 245 -16.59 -7.39 9.26
C GLU A 245 -15.16 -6.98 8.92
N MET A 246 -14.22 -7.28 9.80
CA MET A 246 -12.79 -7.13 9.52
C MET A 246 -12.21 -8.51 9.26
N ARG A 247 -11.46 -8.65 8.17
CA ARG A 247 -10.64 -9.81 7.87
C ARG A 247 -9.18 -9.38 7.87
N ILE A 248 -8.41 -9.88 8.82
CA ILE A 248 -6.96 -9.68 8.84
C ILE A 248 -6.34 -10.54 7.74
N GLU A 249 -5.64 -9.90 6.82
CA GLU A 249 -4.92 -10.57 5.73
C GLU A 249 -3.50 -10.91 6.17
N ARG A 250 -2.84 -9.99 6.87
CA ARG A 250 -1.46 -10.17 7.36
C ARG A 250 -1.20 -9.32 8.60
N VAL A 251 -0.37 -9.83 9.51
CA VAL A 251 0.24 -9.06 10.61
C VAL A 251 1.75 -9.24 10.55
N VAL A 252 2.49 -8.13 10.57
CA VAL A 252 3.95 -8.09 10.49
C VAL A 252 4.48 -7.30 11.68
N PRO A 253 4.92 -7.98 12.75
CA PRO A 253 5.62 -7.33 13.85
C PRO A 253 7.07 -7.01 13.45
N SER A 254 7.56 -5.83 13.85
CA SER A 254 8.95 -5.39 13.72
C SER A 254 9.31 -4.44 14.86
N GLY A 255 9.86 -5.01 15.93
CA GLY A 255 10.24 -4.25 17.12
C GLY A 255 9.03 -3.54 17.77
N ASP A 256 9.02 -2.21 17.73
CA ASP A 256 7.95 -1.37 18.27
C ASP A 256 6.86 -1.04 17.24
N ARG A 257 7.03 -1.50 16.00
CA ARG A 257 6.08 -1.30 14.92
C ARG A 257 5.35 -2.60 14.65
N ILE A 258 4.06 -2.47 14.39
CA ILE A 258 3.21 -3.58 13.97
C ILE A 258 2.43 -3.08 12.79
N LEU A 259 2.58 -3.75 11.67
CA LEU A 259 1.83 -3.46 10.49
C LEU A 259 0.76 -4.51 10.30
N VAL A 260 -0.45 -4.06 9.95
CA VAL A 260 -1.58 -4.93 9.66
C VAL A 260 -2.22 -4.57 8.33
N ASP A 261 -2.28 -5.57 7.44
CA ASP A 261 -3.11 -5.54 6.25
C ASP A 261 -4.46 -6.18 6.58
N ALA A 262 -5.56 -5.49 6.27
CA ALA A 262 -6.90 -5.99 6.54
C ALA A 262 -7.92 -5.57 5.47
N GLU A 263 -8.89 -6.44 5.21
CA GLU A 263 -10.10 -6.10 4.44
C GLU A 263 -11.23 -5.77 5.41
N GLN A 264 -11.91 -4.65 5.21
CA GLN A 264 -13.14 -4.28 5.90
C GLN A 264 -14.33 -4.43 4.95
N ARG A 265 -15.33 -5.20 5.35
CA ARG A 265 -16.65 -5.20 4.70
C ARG A 265 -17.65 -4.51 5.60
N PHE A 266 -18.43 -3.59 5.05
CA PHE A 266 -19.39 -2.82 5.83
C PHE A 266 -20.66 -2.48 5.06
N SER A 267 -21.75 -2.26 5.81
CA SER A 267 -23.06 -1.92 5.26
C SER A 267 -23.58 -0.64 5.92
N PRO A 268 -23.47 0.54 5.26
CA PRO A 268 -23.95 1.78 5.83
C PRO A 268 -25.48 1.80 6.00
N TRP A 269 -25.98 2.32 7.12
CA TRP A 269 -27.43 2.43 7.37
C TRP A 269 -28.15 3.31 6.33
N PHE A 270 -27.47 4.35 5.85
CA PHE A 270 -28.01 5.30 4.88
C PHE A 270 -27.87 4.82 3.42
N TRP A 271 -27.37 3.60 3.20
CA TRP A 271 -27.25 3.00 1.88
C TRP A 271 -27.91 1.60 1.86
N PRO A 272 -29.24 1.49 1.79
CA PRO A 272 -29.96 0.23 1.97
C PRO A 272 -29.54 -0.89 1.00
N SER A 273 -29.13 -0.56 -0.23
CA SER A 273 -28.63 -1.57 -1.18
C SER A 273 -27.30 -2.21 -0.76
N ALA A 274 -26.51 -1.56 0.10
CA ALA A 274 -25.29 -2.11 0.68
C ALA A 274 -25.56 -3.20 1.74
N ILE A 275 -26.82 -3.40 2.14
CA ILE A 275 -27.22 -4.53 3.02
C ILE A 275 -27.16 -5.85 2.24
N LEU A 276 -27.53 -5.83 0.95
CA LEU A 276 -27.49 -7.00 0.08
C LEU A 276 -26.11 -7.21 -0.55
N SER A 277 -25.33 -6.14 -0.70
CA SER A 277 -23.96 -6.19 -1.19
C SER A 277 -23.07 -5.26 -0.36
N PRO A 278 -22.44 -5.77 0.71
CA PRO A 278 -21.56 -4.97 1.56
C PRO A 278 -20.47 -4.28 0.75
N LEU A 279 -20.17 -3.04 1.11
CA LEU A 279 -19.03 -2.31 0.57
C LEU A 279 -17.75 -2.89 1.15
N GLY A 280 -16.70 -2.99 0.34
CA GLY A 280 -15.38 -3.45 0.77
C GLY A 280 -14.35 -2.32 0.72
N TRP A 281 -13.51 -2.22 1.74
CA TRP A 281 -12.28 -1.43 1.80
C TRP A 281 -11.09 -2.33 2.17
N GLN A 282 -9.90 -1.91 1.79
CA GLN A 282 -8.65 -2.46 2.27
C GLN A 282 -7.97 -1.41 3.13
N HIS A 283 -7.43 -1.87 4.25
CA HIS A 283 -6.79 -1.09 5.27
C HIS A 283 -5.37 -1.53 5.40
N HIS A 284 -4.50 -0.54 5.40
CA HIS A 284 -3.12 -0.70 5.75
C HIS A 284 -2.87 0.07 7.04
N VAL A 285 -2.71 -0.65 8.15
CA VAL A 285 -2.66 -0.08 9.49
C VAL A 285 -1.27 -0.24 10.07
N LEU A 286 -0.56 0.88 10.24
CA LEU A 286 0.70 0.92 10.97
C LEU A 286 0.43 1.34 12.42
N MET A 287 0.77 0.46 13.34
CA MET A 287 0.71 0.71 14.78
C MET A 287 2.11 0.90 15.33
N THR A 288 2.29 1.96 16.11
CA THR A 288 3.47 2.16 16.95
C THR A 288 3.13 1.81 18.38
N THR A 289 4.02 1.08 19.01
CA THR A 289 3.89 0.65 20.39
C THR A 289 5.03 1.18 21.25
N VAL A 290 4.80 1.26 22.55
CA VAL A 290 5.79 1.65 23.56
C VAL A 290 5.70 0.73 24.75
N ASP A 291 6.81 0.52 25.45
CA ASP A 291 6.83 -0.30 26.65
C ASP A 291 5.99 0.31 27.77
N ASN A 292 5.23 -0.53 28.44
CA ASN A 292 4.45 -0.18 29.61
C ASN A 292 5.25 -0.51 30.89
N PRO A 293 5.40 0.43 31.85
CA PRO A 293 6.05 0.15 33.13
C PRO A 293 5.43 -1.01 33.92
N ALA A 294 4.15 -1.32 33.68
CA ALA A 294 3.47 -2.48 34.28
C ALA A 294 3.70 -3.81 33.53
N GLY A 295 4.59 -3.81 32.52
CA GLY A 295 4.86 -4.92 31.61
C GLY A 295 4.03 -4.86 30.32
N GLY A 296 4.56 -5.41 29.21
CA GLY A 296 3.92 -5.42 27.88
C GLY A 296 4.02 -4.10 27.11
N LYS A 297 3.26 -3.98 26.02
CA LYS A 297 3.26 -2.78 25.15
C LYS A 297 1.90 -2.09 25.09
N LEU A 298 1.93 -0.76 24.96
CA LEU A 298 0.77 0.11 24.68
C LEU A 298 0.92 0.74 23.29
N ILE A 299 -0.21 1.05 22.66
CA ILE A 299 -0.28 1.71 21.35
C ILE A 299 -0.14 3.23 21.55
N SER A 300 0.89 3.82 20.94
CA SER A 300 1.12 5.27 20.95
C SER A 300 0.67 5.95 19.65
N LYS A 301 0.59 5.21 18.55
CA LYS A 301 0.18 5.75 17.26
C LYS A 301 -0.49 4.69 16.40
N VAL A 302 -1.54 5.07 15.70
CA VAL A 302 -2.20 4.26 14.66
C VAL A 302 -2.32 5.10 13.40
N GLU A 303 -1.75 4.63 12.31
CA GLU A 303 -1.85 5.23 10.98
C GLU A 303 -2.59 4.25 10.07
N ASN A 304 -3.87 4.53 9.83
CA ASN A 304 -4.76 3.71 9.01
C ASN A 304 -4.89 4.31 7.62
N HIS A 305 -4.08 3.80 6.69
CA HIS A 305 -4.11 4.16 5.28
C HIS A 305 -5.21 3.36 4.59
N ILE A 306 -6.30 4.04 4.21
CA ILE A 306 -7.43 3.37 3.56
C ILE A 306 -7.19 3.34 2.05
N ILE A 307 -7.11 2.14 1.50
CA ILE A 307 -6.97 1.92 0.06
C ILE A 307 -8.36 1.99 -0.54
N TRP A 308 -8.65 3.07 -1.28
CA TRP A 308 -10.01 3.35 -1.76
C TRP A 308 -10.29 2.79 -3.15
N LEU A 309 -9.38 3.06 -4.09
CA LEU A 309 -9.64 2.83 -5.50
C LEU A 309 -9.72 1.35 -5.83
N GLU A 310 -8.80 0.53 -5.31
CA GLU A 310 -8.79 -0.91 -5.59
C GLU A 310 -10.06 -1.61 -5.06
N PRO A 311 -10.44 -1.49 -3.78
CA PRO A 311 -11.69 -2.07 -3.28
C PRO A 311 -12.95 -1.51 -3.95
N PHE A 312 -12.94 -0.23 -4.34
CA PHE A 312 -14.03 0.35 -5.10
C PHE A 312 -14.22 -0.36 -6.44
N LEU A 313 -13.13 -0.54 -7.20
CA LEU A 313 -13.16 -1.28 -8.46
C LEU A 313 -13.46 -2.77 -8.24
N LYS A 314 -12.94 -3.38 -7.17
CA LYS A 314 -13.01 -4.82 -6.90
C LYS A 314 -14.32 -5.31 -6.28
N TYR A 315 -15.00 -4.47 -5.51
CA TYR A 315 -16.16 -4.87 -4.72
C TYR A 315 -17.40 -4.00 -4.93
N ASN A 316 -17.22 -2.71 -5.21
CA ASN A 316 -18.31 -1.73 -5.04
C ASN A 316 -19.02 -1.33 -6.34
N LEU A 317 -18.60 -1.85 -7.50
CA LEU A 317 -19.21 -1.56 -8.81
C LEU A 317 -20.11 -2.70 -9.34
N GLY A 318 -20.44 -3.68 -8.50
CA GLY A 318 -21.33 -4.79 -8.86
C GLY A 318 -20.79 -5.62 -10.04
N PRO A 319 -21.53 -5.80 -11.15
CA PRO A 319 -21.06 -6.58 -12.30
C PRO A 319 -19.76 -6.06 -12.92
N PHE A 320 -19.50 -4.75 -12.86
CA PHE A 320 -18.25 -4.18 -13.35
C PHE A 320 -17.05 -4.59 -12.50
N SER A 321 -17.25 -4.82 -11.20
CA SER A 321 -16.20 -5.33 -10.33
C SER A 321 -15.77 -6.74 -10.69
N TRP A 322 -16.74 -7.60 -11.03
CA TRP A 322 -16.46 -8.93 -11.55
C TRP A 322 -15.70 -8.89 -12.89
N LEU A 323 -16.09 -7.99 -13.80
CA LEU A 323 -15.43 -7.82 -15.09
C LEU A 323 -14.00 -7.31 -14.91
N TYR A 324 -13.81 -6.35 -14.01
CA TYR A 324 -12.52 -5.79 -13.65
C TYR A 324 -11.58 -6.87 -13.07
N GLU A 325 -12.01 -7.66 -12.10
CA GLU A 325 -11.18 -8.72 -11.53
C GLU A 325 -10.82 -9.81 -12.56
N ARG A 326 -11.72 -10.12 -13.50
CA ARG A 326 -11.43 -11.05 -14.60
C ARG A 326 -10.52 -10.46 -15.68
N SER A 327 -10.57 -9.15 -15.90
CA SER A 327 -9.73 -8.50 -16.91
C SER A 327 -8.30 -8.30 -16.43
N ARG A 328 -8.05 -8.08 -15.13
CA ARG A 328 -6.71 -7.85 -14.57
C ARG A 328 -5.67 -8.90 -14.99
N PRO A 329 -5.93 -10.23 -14.92
CA PRO A 329 -5.00 -11.25 -15.42
C PRO A 329 -4.72 -11.16 -16.92
N ILE A 330 -5.73 -10.79 -17.72
CA ILE A 330 -5.60 -10.64 -19.17
C ILE A 330 -4.75 -9.42 -19.48
N VAL A 331 -5.02 -8.29 -18.84
CA VAL A 331 -4.23 -7.06 -18.94
C VAL A 331 -2.78 -7.32 -18.53
N GLY A 332 -2.54 -8.07 -17.45
CA GLY A 332 -1.19 -8.45 -17.01
C GLY A 332 -0.42 -9.22 -18.07
N LYS A 333 -1.04 -10.20 -18.74
CA LYS A 333 -0.42 -10.92 -19.86
C LYS A 333 -0.12 -10.03 -21.07
N ILE A 334 -1.04 -9.12 -21.42
CA ILE A 334 -0.86 -8.18 -22.52
C ILE A 334 0.32 -7.24 -22.22
N TYR A 335 0.36 -6.68 -21.01
CA TYR A 335 1.42 -5.77 -20.57
C TYR A 335 2.76 -6.51 -20.50
N GLY A 336 2.76 -7.73 -19.97
CA GLY A 336 3.92 -8.61 -19.95
C GLY A 336 4.47 -8.87 -21.36
N ALA A 337 3.61 -9.28 -22.30
CA ALA A 337 4.02 -9.50 -23.69
C ALA A 337 4.55 -8.22 -24.35
N ALA A 338 3.87 -7.09 -24.18
CA ALA A 338 4.28 -5.81 -24.74
C ALA A 338 5.67 -5.38 -24.24
N GLY A 339 5.92 -5.46 -22.94
CA GLY A 339 7.22 -5.09 -22.37
C GLY A 339 8.37 -6.00 -22.79
N ARG A 340 8.12 -7.32 -22.92
CA ARG A 340 9.11 -8.26 -23.49
C ARG A 340 9.43 -7.94 -24.94
N SER A 341 8.42 -7.61 -25.75
CA SER A 341 8.64 -7.17 -27.14
C SER A 341 9.48 -5.90 -27.20
N ILE A 342 9.25 -4.93 -26.30
CA ILE A 342 10.09 -3.72 -26.22
C ILE A 342 11.53 -4.08 -25.85
N TYR A 343 11.74 -5.00 -24.90
CA TYR A 343 13.08 -5.47 -24.57
C TYR A 343 13.80 -6.03 -25.80
N HIS A 344 13.19 -6.97 -26.52
CA HIS A 344 13.82 -7.58 -27.69
C HIS A 344 14.06 -6.58 -28.81
N PHE A 345 13.18 -5.61 -28.99
CA PHE A 345 13.41 -4.51 -29.91
C PHE A 345 14.64 -3.67 -29.51
N LEU A 346 14.78 -3.31 -28.23
CA LEU A 346 15.93 -2.56 -27.72
C LEU A 346 17.23 -3.37 -27.78
N GLU A 347 17.16 -4.67 -27.52
CA GLU A 347 18.29 -5.59 -27.65
C GLU A 347 18.76 -5.69 -29.10
N TRP A 348 17.82 -5.89 -30.04
CA TRP A 348 18.09 -5.89 -31.47
C TRP A 348 18.66 -4.54 -31.93
N TRP A 349 18.06 -3.42 -31.53
CA TRP A 349 18.50 -2.08 -31.92
C TRP A 349 19.93 -1.77 -31.45
N ASN A 350 20.28 -2.23 -30.25
CA ASN A 350 21.62 -2.05 -29.68
C ASN A 350 22.59 -3.21 -30.03
N SER A 351 22.20 -4.12 -30.92
CA SER A 351 23.11 -5.14 -31.42
C SER A 351 24.13 -4.54 -32.39
N SER A 352 25.35 -5.08 -32.40
CA SER A 352 26.43 -4.63 -33.29
C SER A 352 26.03 -4.69 -34.78
N GLU A 353 25.16 -5.63 -35.16
CA GLU A 353 24.69 -5.78 -36.54
C GLU A 353 23.81 -4.62 -37.02
N VAL A 354 22.98 -4.02 -36.15
CA VAL A 354 22.16 -2.86 -36.53
C VAL A 354 23.01 -1.60 -36.58
N ALA A 355 23.96 -1.45 -35.65
CA ALA A 355 24.94 -0.37 -35.67
C ALA A 355 25.73 -0.38 -36.99
N GLU A 356 26.21 -1.55 -37.42
CA GLU A 356 26.93 -1.75 -38.68
C GLU A 356 26.05 -1.44 -39.92
N ARG A 357 24.80 -1.91 -39.96
CA ARG A 357 23.87 -1.63 -41.07
C ARG A 357 23.51 -0.15 -41.19
N VAL A 358 23.36 0.55 -40.06
CA VAL A 358 23.12 2.00 -40.05
C VAL A 358 24.34 2.74 -40.58
N THR A 359 25.57 2.40 -40.15
CA THR A 359 26.80 3.00 -40.69
C THR A 359 26.99 2.74 -42.19
N GLN A 360 26.54 1.59 -42.71
CA GLN A 360 26.62 1.28 -44.15
C GLN A 360 25.65 2.10 -45.02
N HIS A 361 24.58 2.66 -44.44
CA HIS A 361 23.56 3.43 -45.17
C HIS A 361 23.62 4.95 -44.89
N ILE A 362 24.52 5.41 -44.02
CA ILE A 362 24.81 6.83 -43.86
C ILE A 362 25.78 7.25 -44.99
N PRO A 363 25.40 8.20 -45.86
CA PRO A 363 26.31 8.71 -46.88
C PRO A 363 27.61 9.21 -46.24
N ASN A 364 28.77 8.85 -46.81
CA ASN A 364 30.11 9.15 -46.29
C ASN A 364 30.36 10.63 -45.89
N GLY A 365 29.53 11.57 -46.35
CA GLY A 365 29.58 12.99 -45.97
C GLY A 365 29.06 13.34 -44.57
N ILE A 366 28.26 12.48 -43.91
CA ILE A 366 27.67 12.77 -42.59
C ILE A 366 28.52 12.18 -41.44
N VAL A 367 29.23 11.08 -41.69
CA VAL A 367 30.08 10.40 -40.69
C VAL A 367 31.18 11.35 -40.17
N HIS A 368 31.77 12.17 -41.04
CA HIS A 368 32.77 13.17 -40.64
C HIS A 368 32.23 14.30 -39.73
N GLN A 369 30.94 14.63 -39.79
CA GLN A 369 30.36 15.62 -38.87
C GLN A 369 30.13 15.04 -37.47
N ILE A 370 29.77 13.76 -37.37
CA ILE A 370 29.52 13.09 -36.08
C ILE A 370 30.82 12.90 -35.28
N ASP A 371 31.93 12.59 -35.95
CA ASP A 371 33.24 12.48 -35.28
C ASP A 371 33.81 13.84 -34.85
N SER A 372 33.45 14.94 -35.53
CA SER A 372 33.81 16.30 -35.09
C SER A 372 33.05 16.75 -33.84
N LEU A 373 31.84 16.20 -33.62
CA LEU A 373 30.98 16.52 -32.47
C LEU A 373 31.31 15.70 -31.21
N LYS A 374 32.12 14.64 -31.32
CA LYS A 374 32.60 13.86 -30.16
C LYS A 374 33.89 14.41 -29.54
N ASN A 375 34.55 15.34 -30.22
CA ASN A 375 35.82 15.95 -29.79
C ASN A 375 35.66 17.41 -29.29
N HIS A 376 34.42 17.84 -29.07
CA HIS A 376 34.03 19.05 -28.34
C HIS A 376 33.06 18.64 -27.23
#